data_AF-A0A158HEG6-F1
#
_entry.id   AF-A0A158HEG6-F1
#
_cell.length_a   1.000
_cell.length_b   1.000
_cell.length_c   1.000
_cell.angle_alpha   90.00
_cell.angle_beta   90.00
_cell.angle_gamma   90.00
#
_symmetry.space_group_name_H-M   'P 1'
#
loop_
_entity.id
_entity.type
_entity.pdbx_description
1 polymer ?
#
loop_
_entity_poly.entity_id
_entity_poly.type
_entity_poly.pdbx_seq_one_letter_code
_entity_poly.pdbx_strand_id
1 'polypeptide(L)'
;MWLLIVYLAMVYGPMAAFMVELFPARIRYTSLSLPFHLGSGWFGGMLPFVVSAMAVESGNVYFGLWYPIVIAGVSLVVGVLFVPETFRRDVSQ
;
A
#
# COMPACT_ATOMS: atom_id res chain seq x y z
N MET A 1 14.74 -10.83 -12.64
CA MET A 1 13.57 -11.47 -11.99
C MET A 1 13.76 -11.61 -10.48
N TRP A 2 14.82 -12.27 -9.99
CA TRP A 2 15.08 -12.42 -8.55
C TRP A 2 15.13 -11.11 -7.75
N LEU A 3 15.75 -10.06 -8.31
CA LEU A 3 15.83 -8.74 -7.65
C LEU A 3 14.45 -8.13 -7.37
N LEU A 4 13.50 -8.25 -8.31
CA LEU A 4 12.13 -7.78 -8.13
C LEU A 4 11.38 -8.58 -7.07
N ILE A 5 11.63 -9.89 -7.00
CA ILE A 5 11.05 -10.77 -5.97
C ILE A 5 11.58 -10.40 -4.59
N VAL A 6 12.87 -10.05 -4.46
CA VAL A 6 13.44 -9.58 -3.20
C VAL A 6 12.76 -8.28 -2.75
N TYR A 7 12.60 -7.30 -3.64
CA TYR A 7 11.88 -6.07 -3.30
C TYR A 7 10.43 -6.34 -2.89
N LEU A 8 9.75 -7.25 -3.59
CA LEU A 8 8.40 -7.66 -3.23
C LEU A 8 8.37 -8.28 -1.82
N ALA A 9 9.29 -9.19 -1.51
CA ALA A 9 9.37 -9.85 -0.21
C ALA A 9 9.65 -8.87 0.93
N MET A 10 10.54 -7.89 0.71
CA MET A 10 10.85 -6.84 1.69
C MET A 10 9.66 -5.95 2.03
N VAL A 11 8.69 -5.81 1.13
CA VAL A 11 7.47 -5.02 1.37
C VAL A 11 6.38 -5.89 1.99
N TYR A 12 6.12 -7.06 1.40
CA TYR A 12 5.02 -7.94 1.83
C TYR A 12 5.26 -8.58 3.20
N GLY A 13 6.51 -8.88 3.57
CA GLY A 13 6.85 -9.47 4.87
C GLY A 13 6.47 -8.57 6.05
N PRO A 14 7.01 -7.34 6.13
CA PRO A 14 6.65 -6.38 7.16
C PRO A 14 5.17 -5.97 7.12
N MET A 15 4.58 -5.83 5.93
CA MET A 15 3.16 -5.48 5.79
C MET A 15 2.26 -6.50 6.50
N ALA A 16 2.51 -7.81 6.31
CA ALA A 16 1.72 -8.85 6.96
C ALA A 16 1.82 -8.80 8.49
N ALA A 17 3.03 -8.64 9.04
CA ALA A 17 3.24 -8.51 10.49
C ALA A 17 2.58 -7.24 11.05
N PHE A 18 2.76 -6.12 10.36
CA PHE A 18 2.26 -4.82 10.78
C PHE A 18 0.73 -4.78 10.86
N MET A 19 0.04 -5.30 9.84
CA MET A 19 -1.42 -5.31 9.86
C MET A 19 -1.99 -6.25 10.94
N VAL A 20 -1.28 -7.32 11.29
CA VAL A 20 -1.66 -8.23 12.38
C VAL A 20 -1.55 -7.54 13.73
N GLU A 21 -0.54 -6.69 13.94
CA GLU A 21 -0.36 -5.89 15.17
C GLU A 21 -1.38 -4.76 15.33
N LEU A 22 -1.88 -4.18 14.23
CA LEU A 22 -2.82 -3.06 14.28
C LEU A 22 -4.23 -3.46 14.75
N PHE A 23 -4.63 -4.71 14.52
CA PHE A 23 -6.00 -5.17 14.73
C PHE A 23 -6.11 -6.23 15.85
N PRO A 24 -7.10 -6.10 16.76
CA PRO A 24 -7.44 -7.11 17.76
C PRO A 24 -7.64 -8.49 17.13
N ALA A 25 -7.18 -9.55 17.82
CA ALA A 25 -7.20 -10.92 17.29
C ALA A 25 -8.60 -11.38 16.82
N ARG A 26 -9.66 -10.92 17.50
CA ARG A 26 -11.06 -11.28 17.19
C ARG A 26 -11.61 -10.73 15.86
N ILE A 27 -11.10 -9.59 15.37
CA ILE A 27 -11.59 -8.94 14.13
C ILE A 27 -10.55 -8.91 13.01
N ARG A 28 -9.33 -9.38 13.30
CA ARG A 28 -8.18 -9.32 12.40
C ARG A 28 -8.51 -9.78 10.98
N TYR A 29 -9.17 -10.92 10.78
CA TYR A 29 -9.44 -11.44 9.43
C TYR A 29 -10.34 -10.51 8.60
N THR A 30 -11.39 -9.95 9.20
CA THR A 30 -12.32 -9.02 8.54
C THR A 30 -11.69 -7.64 8.37
N SER A 31 -10.92 -7.17 9.34
CA SER A 31 -10.25 -5.87 9.30
C SER A 31 -9.03 -5.84 8.38
N LEU A 32 -8.38 -6.98 8.14
CA LEU A 32 -7.25 -7.11 7.20
C LEU A 32 -7.68 -6.99 5.74
N SER A 33 -8.85 -7.54 5.38
CA SER A 33 -9.32 -7.56 4.01
C SER A 33 -9.72 -6.16 3.51
N LEU A 34 -10.21 -5.30 4.40
CA LEU A 34 -10.66 -3.94 4.08
C LEU A 34 -9.53 -3.08 3.48
N PRO A 35 -8.38 -2.83 4.17
CA PRO A 35 -7.29 -2.06 3.60
C PRO A 35 -6.65 -2.76 2.40
N PHE A 36 -6.58 -4.09 2.41
CA PHE A 36 -6.01 -4.85 1.30
C PHE A 36 -6.83 -4.67 0.01
N HIS A 37 -8.15 -4.83 0.08
CA HIS A 37 -9.04 -4.70 -1.09
C HIS A 37 -9.33 -3.26 -1.48
N LEU A 38 -9.46 -2.32 -0.54
CA LEU A 38 -9.57 -0.90 -0.87
C LEU A 38 -8.28 -0.39 -1.51
N GLY A 39 -7.14 -0.74 -0.93
CA GLY A 39 -5.83 -0.33 -1.43
C GLY A 39 -5.58 -0.87 -2.85
N SER A 40 -5.67 -2.19 -3.01
CA SER A 40 -5.45 -2.84 -4.31
C SER A 40 -6.54 -2.48 -5.33
N GLY A 41 -7.80 -2.39 -4.90
CA GLY A 41 -8.92 -2.09 -5.78
C GLY A 41 -8.93 -0.65 -6.26
N TRP A 42 -8.78 0.33 -5.37
CA TRP A 42 -8.84 1.74 -5.74
C TRP A 42 -7.55 2.21 -6.41
N PHE A 43 -6.39 2.06 -5.74
CA PHE A 43 -5.13 2.58 -6.28
C PHE A 43 -4.55 1.67 -7.36
N GLY A 44 -4.64 0.35 -7.20
CA GLY A 44 -4.18 -0.60 -8.21
C GLY A 44 -5.13 -0.67 -9.41
N GLY A 45 -6.45 -0.74 -9.17
CA GLY A 45 -7.45 -0.86 -10.24
C GLY A 45 -7.60 0.39 -11.10
N MET A 46 -7.43 1.59 -10.53
CA MET A 46 -7.49 2.84 -11.30
C MET A 46 -6.20 3.15 -12.06
N LEU A 47 -5.09 2.47 -11.73
CA LEU A 47 -3.77 2.69 -12.34
C LEU A 47 -3.81 2.69 -13.88
N PRO A 48 -4.32 1.66 -14.59
CA PRO A 48 -4.31 1.66 -16.05
C PRO A 48 -5.12 2.80 -16.65
N PHE A 49 -6.23 3.19 -16.02
CA PHE A 49 -7.07 4.30 -16.48
C PHE A 49 -6.34 5.64 -16.33
N VAL A 50 -5.83 5.93 -15.12
CA VAL A 50 -5.17 7.21 -14.82
C VAL A 50 -3.85 7.34 -15.59
N VAL A 51 -3.03 6.30 -15.63
CA VAL A 51 -1.75 6.28 -16.37
C VAL A 51 -1.99 6.51 -17.87
N SER A 52 -3.02 5.88 -18.45
CA SER A 52 -3.35 6.09 -19.86
C SER A 52 -3.83 7.51 -20.13
N ALA A 53 -4.70 8.06 -19.28
CA ALA A 53 -5.18 9.44 -19.40
C ALA A 53 -4.02 10.45 -19.30
N MET A 54 -3.14 10.28 -18.31
CA MET A 54 -1.94 11.09 -18.12
C MET A 54 -0.98 11.03 -19.33
N ALA A 55 -0.78 9.85 -19.90
CA ALA A 55 0.07 9.67 -21.08
C ALA A 55 -0.52 10.37 -22.33
N VAL A 56 -1.84 10.31 -22.51
CA VAL A 56 -2.53 10.98 -23.61
C VAL A 56 -2.48 12.50 -23.46
N GLU A 57 -2.73 13.02 -22.25
CA GLU A 57 -2.72 14.46 -21.97
C GLU A 57 -1.32 15.06 -22.13
N SER A 58 -0.30 14.41 -21.58
CA SER A 58 1.08 14.90 -21.63
C SER A 58 1.79 14.63 -22.97
N GLY A 59 1.24 13.74 -23.80
CA GLY A 59 1.91 13.21 -24.99
C GLY A 59 3.15 12.36 -24.68
N ASN A 60 3.41 12.03 -23.41
CA ASN A 60 4.58 11.27 -22.97
C ASN A 60 4.15 10.00 -22.24
N VAL A 61 4.49 8.85 -22.81
CA VAL A 61 4.19 7.51 -22.26
C VAL A 61 4.77 7.30 -20.85
N TYR A 62 5.85 7.99 -20.51
CA TYR A 62 6.50 7.88 -19.21
C TYR A 62 5.86 8.75 -18.13
N PHE A 63 5.00 9.71 -18.49
CA PHE A 63 4.42 10.64 -17.52
C PHE A 63 3.56 9.93 -16.46
N GLY A 64 2.89 8.85 -16.84
CA GLY A 64 2.12 8.03 -15.90
C GLY A 64 2.95 7.35 -14.81
N LEU A 65 4.29 7.28 -14.93
CA LEU A 65 5.16 6.80 -13.85
C LEU A 65 5.09 7.68 -12.59
N TRP A 66 4.64 8.93 -12.73
CA TRP A 66 4.40 9.79 -11.57
C TRP A 66 3.26 9.31 -10.67
N TYR A 67 2.27 8.58 -11.21
CA TYR A 67 1.14 8.09 -10.43
C TYR A 67 1.59 7.23 -9.22
N PRO A 68 2.33 6.12 -9.40
CA PRO A 68 2.79 5.33 -8.26
C PRO A 68 3.76 6.09 -7.34
N ILE A 69 4.56 7.02 -7.87
CA ILE A 69 5.49 7.83 -7.05
C ILE A 69 4.73 8.76 -6.11
N VAL A 70 3.71 9.46 -6.61
CA VAL A 70 2.87 10.36 -5.80
C VAL A 70 2.09 9.57 -4.77
N ILE A 71 1.46 8.46 -5.15
CA ILE A 71 0.72 7.59 -4.21
C ILE A 71 1.64 7.03 -3.12
N ALA A 72 2.85 6.57 -3.47
CA ALA A 72 3.84 6.11 -2.51
C ALA A 72 4.29 7.24 -1.57
N GLY A 73 4.54 8.44 -2.10
CA GLY A 73 4.93 9.61 -1.30
C GLY A 73 3.85 10.04 -0.31
N VAL A 74 2.60 10.10 -0.74
CA VAL A 74 1.44 10.36 0.14
C VAL A 74 1.32 9.26 1.20
N SER A 75 1.47 7.99 0.81
CA SER A 75 1.40 6.86 1.75
C SER A 75 2.50 6.93 2.80
N LEU A 76 3.71 7.36 2.43
CA LEU A 76 4.82 7.57 3.37
C LEU A 76 4.50 8.70 4.35
N VAL A 77 4.03 9.86 3.86
CA VAL A 77 3.67 11.00 4.71
C VAL A 77 2.55 10.63 5.68
N VAL A 78 1.49 9.99 5.19
CA VAL A 78 0.38 9.52 6.03
C VAL A 78 0.87 8.47 7.03
N GLY A 79 1.70 7.53 6.56
CA GLY A 79 2.34 6.51 7.38
C GLY A 79 3.08 7.10 8.57
N VAL A 80 4.03 8.00 8.30
CA VAL A 80 4.86 8.63 9.32
C VAL A 80 4.06 9.45 10.33
N LEU A 81 2.98 10.11 9.89
CA LEU A 81 2.22 11.03 10.75
C LEU A 81 1.09 10.36 11.54
N PHE A 82 0.41 9.36 10.98
CA PHE A 82 -0.83 8.82 11.54
C PHE A 82 -0.72 7.38 12.01
N VAL A 83 0.30 6.64 11.59
CA VAL A 83 0.45 5.24 11.97
C VAL A 83 1.04 5.13 13.37
N PRO A 84 0.33 4.52 14.34
CA PRO A 84 0.81 4.40 15.70
C PRO A 84 1.92 3.36 15.82
N GLU A 85 2.89 3.61 16.71
CA GLU A 85 3.92 2.65 17.09
C GLU A 85 3.30 1.44 17.81
N THR A 86 3.59 0.23 17.33
CA THR A 86 3.01 -1.04 17.83
C THR A 86 3.97 -1.86 18.71
N PHE A 87 5.24 -1.47 18.84
CA PHE A 87 6.29 -2.23 19.55
C PHE A 87 6.01 -2.65 21.01
N ARG A 88 4.97 -2.11 21.67
CA ARG A 88 4.58 -2.49 23.05
C ARG A 88 3.08 -2.77 23.25
N ARG A 89 2.31 -2.92 22.17
CA ARG A 89 0.86 -3.12 22.27
C ARG A 89 0.54 -4.59 22.47
N ASP A 90 -0.27 -4.92 23.48
CA ASP A 90 -0.75 -6.28 23.72
C ASP A 90 -1.77 -6.67 22.63
N VAL A 91 -1.42 -7.67 21.83
CA VAL A 91 -2.21 -8.16 20.68
C VAL A 91 -3.33 -9.14 21.07
N SER A 92 -3.44 -9.48 22.36
CA SER A 92 -4.42 -10.45 22.89
C SER A 92 -5.76 -9.82 23.34
N GLN A 93 -5.86 -8.49 23.38
CA GLN A 93 -7.08 -7.73 23.68
C GLN A 93 -7.96 -7.57 22.44
#